data_AF-A0A4Z2CHU4-F1
#
_entry.id   AF-A0A4Z2CHU4-F1
#
_cell.length_a   1.000
_cell.length_b   1.000
_cell.length_c   1.000
_cell.angle_alpha   90.00
_cell.angle_beta   90.00
_cell.angle_gamma   90.00
#
_symmetry.space_group_name_H-M   'P 1'
#
loop_
_entity.id
_entity.type
_entity.pdbx_description
1 polymer ?
#
loop_
_entity_poly.entity_id
_entity_poly.type
_entity_poly.pdbx_seq_one_letter_code
_entity_poly.pdbx_strand_id
1 'polypeptide(L)'
;MNALSSKSGAAADFLCNSHGFSELLIDANKQREHETSRKEAEDKSRLPALEAAYTFILRELGEDMDRQGLLRTPLRAAKAMQIVEIYSRRLQVQERLTKQVALGISEALQPKGVAVVIEAVSLGVHLRPQPGGVFLIMWDREIRAMVSTHAIMAASVFMATVVPAVFLPGFSVYGTHLSWLYSVSAAVTGVSVAVFWLLGIAPPTKKHSLGYKLSRLCRCCVYFFLSCIFFHFVVLLYGAPLVESALETFSLAVLLTSLTTLRCLCVLGPNVQAWIRVFSRHGAMSVWDTCLQITVACTLVGAWVGAFPIPLDWDRPWQVWPVSCSLGAVIGFLTGLVAAPAWIHHHRKHLTYKSK
;
A
#
# COMPACT_ATOMS: atom_id res chain seq x y z
N MET A 1 -8.19 -34.17 64.11
CA MET A 1 -9.15 -34.04 62.98
C MET A 1 -9.67 -32.61 62.95
N ASN A 2 -9.00 -31.67 62.27
CA ASN A 2 -9.51 -30.32 61.96
C ASN A 2 -8.49 -29.57 61.09
N ALA A 3 -8.35 -29.97 59.81
CA ALA A 3 -7.54 -29.21 58.84
C ALA A 3 -7.92 -29.47 57.37
N LEU A 4 -9.09 -30.05 57.08
CA LEU A 4 -9.50 -30.38 55.70
C LEU A 4 -10.83 -29.73 55.26
N SER A 5 -11.52 -28.99 56.13
CA SER A 5 -12.81 -28.35 55.77
C SER A 5 -12.70 -26.91 55.25
N SER A 6 -11.52 -26.27 55.32
CA SER A 6 -11.36 -24.83 55.02
C SER A 6 -10.90 -24.51 53.58
N LYS A 7 -10.34 -25.48 52.83
CA LYS A 7 -9.82 -25.24 51.47
C LYS A 7 -10.87 -25.37 50.35
N SER A 8 -12.06 -25.92 50.63
CA SER A 8 -13.11 -26.09 49.62
C SER A 8 -13.94 -24.83 49.39
N GLY A 9 -14.04 -23.91 50.36
CA GLY A 9 -14.84 -22.69 50.24
C GLY A 9 -14.18 -21.63 49.36
N ALA A 10 -12.88 -21.37 49.57
CA ALA A 10 -12.16 -20.32 48.85
C ALA A 10 -12.03 -20.56 47.33
N ALA A 11 -11.94 -21.83 46.91
CA ALA A 11 -11.90 -22.18 45.48
C ALA A 11 -13.29 -22.08 44.82
N ALA A 12 -14.36 -22.42 45.54
CA ALA A 12 -15.74 -22.25 45.08
C ALA A 12 -16.12 -20.76 44.98
N ASP A 13 -15.71 -19.94 45.95
CA ASP A 13 -15.94 -18.49 45.95
C ASP A 13 -15.18 -17.77 44.83
N PHE A 14 -13.94 -18.20 44.52
CA PHE A 14 -13.14 -17.65 43.41
C PHE A 14 -13.72 -18.03 42.03
N LEU A 15 -14.18 -19.27 41.86
CA LEU A 15 -14.83 -19.73 40.62
C LEU A 15 -16.21 -19.08 40.43
N CYS A 16 -16.99 -18.87 41.50
CA CYS A 16 -18.26 -18.15 41.48
C CYS A 16 -18.06 -16.67 41.08
N ASN A 17 -17.01 -16.01 41.58
CA ASN A 17 -16.68 -14.62 41.22
C ASN A 17 -16.18 -14.49 39.77
N SER A 18 -15.42 -15.46 39.26
CA SER A 18 -14.96 -15.48 37.88
C SER A 18 -16.11 -15.64 36.88
N HIS A 19 -17.09 -16.50 37.20
CA HIS A 19 -18.29 -16.67 36.38
C HIS A 19 -19.19 -15.42 36.42
N GLY A 20 -19.40 -14.83 37.60
CA GLY A 20 -20.19 -13.60 37.74
C GLY A 20 -19.57 -12.39 37.03
N PHE A 21 -18.23 -12.26 37.02
CA PHE A 21 -17.54 -11.22 36.27
C PHE A 21 -17.63 -11.42 34.75
N SER A 22 -17.59 -12.68 34.28
CA SER A 22 -17.78 -13.00 32.86
C SER A 22 -19.21 -12.70 32.40
N GLU A 23 -20.23 -13.01 33.21
CA GLU A 23 -21.63 -12.64 32.91
C GLU A 23 -21.83 -11.12 32.91
N LEU A 24 -21.27 -10.40 33.88
CA LEU A 24 -21.31 -8.94 33.92
C LEU A 24 -20.65 -8.29 32.68
N LEU A 25 -19.54 -8.84 32.20
CA LEU A 25 -18.90 -8.37 30.97
C LEU A 25 -19.74 -8.68 29.73
N ILE A 26 -20.38 -9.85 29.67
CA ILE A 26 -21.28 -10.22 28.57
C ILE A 26 -22.50 -9.29 28.55
N ASP A 27 -23.12 -9.02 29.69
CA ASP A 27 -24.26 -8.11 29.81
C ASP A 27 -23.88 -6.67 29.49
N ALA A 28 -22.73 -6.18 29.96
CA ALA A 28 -22.24 -4.85 29.63
C ALA A 28 -21.88 -4.69 28.13
N ASN A 29 -21.44 -5.77 27.48
CA ASN A 29 -21.17 -5.76 26.04
C ASN A 29 -22.48 -5.82 25.23
N LYS A 30 -23.44 -6.64 25.67
CA LYS A 30 -24.77 -6.77 25.08
C LYS A 30 -25.59 -5.48 25.18
N GLN A 31 -25.49 -4.77 26.32
CA GLN A 31 -26.09 -3.44 26.48
C GLN A 31 -25.45 -2.40 25.55
N ARG A 32 -24.11 -2.44 25.39
CA ARG A 32 -23.41 -1.57 24.43
C ARG A 32 -23.81 -1.84 22.98
N GLU A 33 -23.93 -3.10 22.60
CA GLU A 33 -24.39 -3.50 21.27
C GLU A 33 -25.82 -3.01 21.03
N HIS A 34 -26.73 -3.23 21.97
CA HIS A 34 -28.12 -2.81 21.87
C HIS A 34 -28.27 -1.28 21.81
N GLU A 35 -27.49 -0.51 22.58
CA GLU A 35 -27.49 0.96 22.54
C GLU A 35 -26.91 1.50 21.22
N THR A 36 -25.91 0.82 20.65
CA THR A 36 -25.32 1.19 19.35
C THR A 36 -26.31 0.94 18.22
N SER A 37 -26.98 -0.23 18.21
CA SER A 37 -28.02 -0.56 17.23
C SER A 37 -29.23 0.36 17.30
N ARG A 38 -29.63 0.81 18.51
CA ARG A 38 -30.74 1.77 18.68
C ARG A 38 -30.39 3.15 18.14
N LYS A 39 -29.18 3.65 18.40
CA LYS A 39 -28.70 4.94 17.86
C LYS A 39 -28.58 4.90 16.34
N GLU A 40 -28.10 3.81 15.76
CA GLU A 40 -28.05 3.64 14.30
C GLU A 40 -29.46 3.64 13.67
N ALA A 41 -30.44 3.02 14.32
CA ALA A 41 -31.83 3.03 13.86
C ALA A 41 -32.48 4.42 13.96
N GLU A 42 -32.25 5.13 15.08
CA GLU A 42 -32.72 6.51 15.27
C GLU A 42 -32.12 7.45 14.23
N ASP A 43 -30.81 7.36 13.97
CA ASP A 43 -30.12 8.23 13.02
C ASP A 43 -30.54 7.96 11.56
N LYS A 44 -30.82 6.68 11.23
CA LYS A 44 -31.39 6.30 9.93
C LYS A 44 -32.80 6.85 9.72
N SER A 45 -33.58 7.03 10.80
CA SER A 45 -34.92 7.64 10.72
C SER A 45 -34.89 9.16 10.52
N ARG A 46 -33.84 9.84 11.00
CA ARG A 46 -33.66 11.31 10.91
C ARG A 46 -33.09 11.75 9.57
N LEU A 47 -32.47 10.83 8.82
CA LEU A 47 -31.82 11.11 7.55
C LEU A 47 -32.74 11.77 6.50
N PRO A 48 -34.00 11.33 6.27
CA PRO A 48 -34.90 11.96 5.31
C PRO A 48 -35.25 13.41 5.68
N ALA A 49 -35.38 13.71 6.97
CA ALA A 49 -35.66 15.06 7.44
C ALA A 49 -34.45 15.99 7.23
N LEU A 50 -33.24 15.50 7.50
CA LEU A 50 -32.00 16.23 7.21
C LEU A 50 -31.82 16.46 5.70
N GLU A 51 -32.10 15.45 4.87
CA GLU A 51 -32.06 15.58 3.41
C GLU A 51 -33.05 16.64 2.90
N ALA A 52 -34.28 16.65 3.41
CA ALA A 52 -35.26 17.67 3.09
C ALA A 52 -34.78 19.08 3.51
N ALA A 53 -34.17 19.22 4.69
CA ALA A 53 -33.62 20.49 5.16
C ALA A 53 -32.47 20.99 4.25
N TYR A 54 -31.54 20.12 3.85
CA TYR A 54 -30.50 20.50 2.89
C TYR A 54 -31.05 20.85 1.51
N THR A 55 -32.13 20.19 1.08
CA THR A 55 -32.82 20.49 -0.18
C THR A 55 -33.43 21.90 -0.14
N PHE A 56 -34.08 22.23 0.98
CA PHE A 56 -34.62 23.56 1.22
C PHE A 56 -33.52 24.64 1.21
N ILE A 57 -32.43 24.42 1.94
CA ILE A 57 -31.30 25.36 1.99
C ILE A 57 -30.74 25.65 0.59
N LEU A 58 -30.51 24.63 -0.24
CA LEU A 58 -29.99 24.82 -1.59
C LEU A 58 -30.95 25.60 -2.48
N ARG A 59 -32.26 25.34 -2.35
CA ARG A 59 -33.29 26.06 -3.10
C ARG A 59 -33.34 27.54 -2.71
N GLU A 60 -33.29 27.86 -1.42
CA GLU A 60 -33.30 29.25 -0.93
C GLU A 60 -32.03 30.01 -1.31
N LEU A 61 -30.90 29.31 -1.48
CA LEU A 61 -29.67 29.88 -2.03
C LEU A 61 -29.76 30.19 -3.54
N GLY A 62 -30.86 29.82 -4.20
CA GLY A 62 -31.06 30.03 -5.65
C GLY A 62 -30.35 29.00 -6.52
N GLU A 63 -29.92 27.86 -5.97
CA GLU A 63 -29.27 26.80 -6.73
C GLU A 63 -30.28 25.97 -7.53
N ASP A 64 -29.89 25.58 -8.75
CA ASP A 64 -30.68 24.69 -9.60
C ASP A 64 -30.52 23.22 -9.15
N MET A 65 -31.60 22.66 -8.60
CA MET A 65 -31.64 21.29 -8.08
C MET A 65 -31.63 20.22 -9.17
N ASP A 66 -32.03 20.55 -10.40
CA ASP A 66 -32.08 19.61 -11.52
C ASP A 66 -30.72 19.45 -12.20
N ARG A 67 -29.74 20.30 -11.82
CA ARG A 67 -28.36 20.16 -12.26
C ARG A 67 -27.80 18.81 -11.81
N GLN A 68 -27.20 18.08 -12.76
CA GLN A 68 -26.64 16.73 -12.56
C GLN A 68 -25.72 16.62 -11.32
N GLY A 69 -25.00 17.69 -10.98
CA GLY A 69 -24.11 17.75 -9.81
C GLY A 69 -24.81 17.85 -8.45
N LEU A 70 -26.05 18.36 -8.40
CA LEU A 70 -26.79 18.68 -7.16
C LEU A 70 -27.84 17.65 -6.78
N LEU A 71 -28.29 16.80 -7.71
CA LEU A 71 -29.31 15.77 -7.47
C LEU A 71 -29.06 14.88 -6.24
N ARG A 72 -27.80 14.59 -5.92
CA ARG A 72 -27.41 13.77 -4.75
C ARG A 72 -26.82 14.59 -3.61
N THR A 73 -26.70 15.91 -3.75
CA THR A 73 -26.06 16.79 -2.74
C THR A 73 -26.81 16.79 -1.42
N PRO A 74 -28.15 16.91 -1.37
CA PRO A 74 -28.88 16.92 -0.10
C PRO A 74 -28.62 15.67 0.75
N LEU A 75 -28.73 14.49 0.14
CA LEU A 75 -28.45 13.21 0.79
C LEU A 75 -26.98 13.09 1.25
N ARG A 76 -26.03 13.52 0.40
CA ARG A 76 -24.60 13.49 0.74
C ARG A 76 -24.28 14.41 1.92
N ALA A 77 -24.84 15.62 1.93
CA ALA A 77 -24.66 16.58 3.00
C ALA A 77 -25.28 16.08 4.32
N ALA A 78 -26.50 15.53 4.26
CA ALA A 78 -27.18 14.93 5.41
C ALA A 78 -26.35 13.80 6.06
N LYS A 79 -25.87 12.85 5.26
CA LYS A 79 -25.01 11.76 5.75
C LYS A 79 -23.67 12.27 6.30
N ALA A 80 -23.04 13.22 5.61
CA ALA A 80 -21.78 13.79 6.08
C ALA A 80 -21.94 14.48 7.45
N MET A 81 -23.06 15.19 7.65
CA MET A 81 -23.35 15.87 8.91
C MET A 81 -23.54 14.88 10.07
N GLN A 82 -24.29 13.79 9.85
CA GLN A 82 -24.46 12.72 10.84
C GLN A 82 -23.11 12.11 11.26
N ILE A 83 -22.24 11.84 10.29
CA ILE A 83 -20.92 11.26 10.53
C ILE A 83 -20.06 12.21 11.38
N VAL A 84 -20.06 13.50 11.08
CA VAL A 84 -19.36 14.52 11.89
C VAL A 84 -19.91 14.56 13.32
N GLU A 85 -21.24 14.51 13.49
CA GLU A 85 -21.89 14.52 14.80
C GLU A 85 -21.52 13.29 15.64
N ILE A 86 -21.51 12.09 15.04
CA ILE A 86 -21.14 10.84 15.71
C ILE A 86 -19.70 10.87 16.25
N TYR A 87 -18.75 11.39 15.47
CA TYR A 87 -17.34 11.37 15.85
C TYR A 87 -16.94 12.54 16.76
N SER A 88 -17.60 13.69 16.64
CA SER A 88 -17.30 14.89 17.44
C SER A 88 -17.76 14.78 18.90
N ARG A 89 -18.82 13.99 19.20
CA ARG A 89 -19.39 13.84 20.55
C ARG A 89 -18.61 12.92 21.50
N ARG A 90 -17.32 12.68 21.24
CA ARG A 90 -16.46 11.78 22.03
C ARG A 90 -15.23 12.54 22.54
N LEU A 91 -14.52 11.99 23.52
CA LEU A 91 -13.17 12.47 23.87
C LEU A 91 -12.23 12.24 22.68
N GLN A 92 -11.74 13.31 22.08
CA GLN A 92 -11.01 13.25 20.80
C GLN A 92 -9.69 14.01 20.84
N VAL A 93 -8.75 13.53 20.03
CA VAL A 93 -7.59 14.28 19.57
C VAL A 93 -7.92 14.78 18.16
N GLN A 94 -7.62 16.04 17.84
CA GLN A 94 -8.02 16.66 16.56
C GLN A 94 -7.63 15.81 15.34
N GLU A 95 -6.41 15.27 15.32
CA GLU A 95 -5.94 14.36 14.26
C GLU A 95 -6.79 13.10 14.12
N ARG A 96 -7.19 12.50 15.25
CA ARG A 96 -8.04 11.31 15.29
C ARG A 96 -9.44 11.62 14.79
N LEU A 97 -10.02 12.75 15.21
CA LEU A 97 -11.35 13.19 14.78
C LEU A 97 -11.40 13.40 13.27
N THR A 98 -10.47 14.19 12.71
CA THR A 98 -10.41 14.48 11.27
C THR A 98 -10.36 13.20 10.44
N LYS A 99 -9.53 12.24 10.87
CA LYS A 99 -9.39 10.94 10.21
C LYS A 99 -10.65 10.08 10.29
N GLN A 100 -11.27 10.01 11.47
CA GLN A 100 -12.50 9.25 11.67
C GLN A 100 -13.65 9.78 10.82
N VAL A 101 -13.80 11.10 10.76
CA VAL A 101 -14.79 11.77 9.91
C VAL A 101 -14.52 11.46 8.44
N ALA A 102 -13.28 11.59 7.97
CA ALA A 102 -12.94 11.31 6.58
C ALA A 102 -13.22 9.85 6.19
N LEU A 103 -12.85 8.90 7.05
CA LEU A 103 -13.10 7.47 6.83
C LEU A 103 -14.60 7.16 6.83
N GLY A 104 -15.36 7.69 7.79
CA GLY A 104 -16.81 7.48 7.84
C GLY A 104 -17.52 8.03 6.60
N ILE A 105 -17.16 9.23 6.15
CA ILE A 105 -17.72 9.82 4.92
C ILE A 105 -17.35 8.96 3.70
N SER A 106 -16.10 8.50 3.63
CA SER A 106 -15.63 7.63 2.55
C SER A 106 -16.42 6.31 2.48
N GLU A 107 -16.69 5.70 3.64
CA GLU A 107 -17.43 4.45 3.75
C GLU A 107 -18.92 4.61 3.40
N ALA A 108 -19.57 5.65 3.93
CA ALA A 108 -21.01 5.85 3.75
C ALA A 108 -21.41 6.34 2.35
N LEU A 109 -20.52 7.08 1.67
CA LEU A 109 -20.82 7.72 0.39
C LEU A 109 -20.08 7.12 -0.81
N GLN A 110 -19.03 6.30 -0.58
CA GLN A 110 -18.13 5.79 -1.61
C GLN A 110 -17.76 6.84 -2.69
N PRO A 111 -17.32 8.05 -2.30
CA PRO A 111 -17.01 9.10 -3.26
C PRO A 111 -15.65 8.84 -3.92
N LYS A 112 -15.36 9.55 -5.02
CA LYS A 112 -14.04 9.52 -5.68
C LYS A 112 -12.89 9.97 -4.77
N GLY A 113 -13.21 10.79 -3.75
CA GLY A 113 -12.31 11.17 -2.68
C GLY A 113 -13.01 12.02 -1.62
N VAL A 114 -12.41 12.11 -0.44
CA VAL A 114 -12.89 12.91 0.69
C VAL A 114 -11.76 13.79 1.18
N ALA A 115 -12.03 15.08 1.35
CA ALA A 115 -11.14 16.02 2.03
C ALA A 115 -11.85 16.53 3.28
N VAL A 116 -11.21 16.40 4.44
CA VAL A 116 -11.72 16.93 5.71
C VAL A 116 -10.70 17.89 6.28
N VAL A 117 -11.16 19.09 6.63
CA VAL A 117 -10.39 20.11 7.33
C VAL A 117 -11.15 20.45 8.61
N ILE A 118 -10.49 20.29 9.75
CA ILE A 118 -11.06 20.66 11.05
C ILE A 118 -10.16 21.72 11.68
N GLU A 119 -10.73 22.91 11.84
CA GLU A 119 -10.16 23.97 12.66
C GLU A 119 -10.93 24.02 13.98
N ALA A 120 -10.22 23.84 15.10
CA ALA A 120 -10.81 23.85 16.42
C ALA A 120 -9.91 24.62 17.39
N VAL A 121 -10.53 25.34 18.32
CA VAL A 121 -9.84 26.03 19.41
C VAL A 121 -10.14 25.27 20.71
N SER A 122 -9.10 24.75 21.38
CA SER A 122 -9.26 24.06 22.66
C SER A 122 -9.33 25.07 23.80
N LEU A 123 -10.33 24.96 24.68
CA LEU A 123 -10.50 25.85 25.85
C LEU A 123 -9.45 25.64 26.96
N GLY A 124 -8.71 24.53 26.96
CA GLY A 124 -7.93 24.07 28.14
C GLY A 124 -6.46 24.48 28.22
N VAL A 125 -5.86 25.07 27.18
CA VAL A 125 -4.45 25.51 27.20
C VAL A 125 -4.29 26.81 26.43
N HIS A 126 -3.69 27.81 27.09
CA HIS A 126 -3.32 29.09 26.53
C HIS A 126 -2.40 28.93 25.30
N LEU A 127 -2.85 29.46 24.16
CA LEU A 127 -2.09 29.87 22.97
C LEU A 127 -1.18 28.82 22.28
N ARG A 128 -1.76 27.93 21.47
CA ARG A 128 -1.34 27.73 20.06
C ARG A 128 -2.54 27.25 19.22
N PRO A 129 -2.97 27.99 18.19
CA PRO A 129 -3.81 27.41 17.15
C PRO A 129 -3.02 26.26 16.51
N GLN A 130 -3.50 25.03 16.67
CA GLN A 130 -2.97 23.90 15.90
C GLN A 130 -3.55 24.03 14.50
N PRO A 131 -2.73 24.19 13.44
CA PRO A 131 -3.23 24.30 12.09
C PRO A 131 -4.07 23.05 11.77
N GLY A 132 -5.28 23.26 11.25
CA GLY A 132 -6.20 22.19 10.91
C GLY A 132 -5.53 21.18 9.98
N GLY A 133 -5.42 19.93 10.42
CA GLY A 133 -4.93 18.85 9.57
C GLY A 133 -5.89 18.66 8.39
N VAL A 134 -5.38 18.76 7.16
CA VAL A 134 -6.12 18.41 5.95
C VAL A 134 -5.91 16.92 5.71
N PHE A 135 -6.97 16.12 5.82
CA PHE A 135 -6.92 14.69 5.52
C PHE A 135 -7.64 14.41 4.20
N LEU A 136 -6.89 13.96 3.18
CA LEU A 136 -7.39 13.70 1.84
C LEU A 136 -7.29 12.21 1.51
N ILE A 137 -8.44 11.55 1.40
CA ILE A 137 -8.55 10.13 1.02
C ILE A 137 -8.88 10.10 -0.47
N MET A 138 -7.95 9.64 -1.32
CA MET A 138 -8.16 9.54 -2.78
C MET A 138 -7.69 8.17 -3.32
N TRP A 139 -8.16 7.10 -2.67
CA TRP A 139 -7.84 5.70 -2.97
C TRP A 139 -8.01 5.33 -4.44
N ASP A 140 -9.08 5.83 -5.03
CA ASP A 140 -9.46 5.58 -6.41
C ASP A 140 -8.42 6.08 -7.42
N ARG A 141 -7.82 7.25 -7.15
CA ARG A 141 -6.78 7.80 -8.02
C ARG A 141 -5.46 7.06 -7.82
N GLU A 142 -5.12 6.72 -6.58
CA GLU A 142 -3.89 5.98 -6.28
C GLU A 142 -3.91 4.58 -6.88
N ILE A 143 -5.02 3.83 -6.74
CA ILE A 143 -5.17 2.51 -7.37
C ILE A 143 -5.12 2.64 -8.89
N ARG A 144 -5.83 3.60 -9.51
CA ARG A 144 -5.76 3.79 -10.97
C ARG A 144 -4.37 4.16 -11.46
N ALA A 145 -3.66 5.02 -10.72
CA ALA A 145 -2.28 5.40 -11.04
C ALA A 145 -1.32 4.20 -10.90
N MET A 146 -1.50 3.37 -9.88
CA MET A 146 -0.76 2.13 -9.68
C MET A 146 -1.00 1.15 -10.83
N VAL A 147 -2.25 0.85 -11.17
CA VAL A 147 -2.63 -0.05 -12.27
C VAL A 147 -2.07 0.46 -13.61
N SER A 148 -2.20 1.75 -13.90
CA SER A 148 -1.63 2.36 -15.12
C SER A 148 -0.10 2.21 -15.16
N THR A 149 0.58 2.50 -14.04
CA THR A 149 2.04 2.30 -13.92
C THR A 149 2.44 0.84 -14.14
N HIS A 150 1.63 -0.10 -13.66
CA HIS A 150 1.88 -1.53 -13.81
C HIS A 150 1.67 -2.00 -15.25
N ALA A 151 0.64 -1.48 -15.92
CA ALA A 151 0.43 -1.72 -17.34
C ALA A 151 1.59 -1.20 -18.20
N ILE A 152 2.07 0.03 -17.93
CA ILE A 152 3.23 0.61 -18.61
C ILE A 152 4.49 -0.26 -18.38
N MET A 153 4.68 -0.76 -17.16
CA MET A 153 5.83 -1.60 -16.83
C MET A 153 5.76 -3.00 -17.44
N ALA A 154 4.57 -3.61 -17.49
CA ALA A 154 4.39 -4.89 -18.17
C ALA A 154 4.61 -4.75 -19.67
N ALA A 155 4.09 -3.67 -20.27
CA ALA A 155 4.33 -3.34 -21.67
C ALA A 155 5.81 -3.09 -21.97
N SER A 156 6.56 -2.46 -21.06
CA SER A 156 8.00 -2.23 -21.26
C SER A 156 8.81 -3.52 -21.25
N VAL A 157 8.48 -4.47 -20.38
CA VAL A 157 9.11 -5.81 -20.36
C VAL A 157 8.80 -6.57 -21.67
N PHE A 158 7.56 -6.50 -22.13
CA PHE A 158 7.16 -7.11 -23.40
C PHE A 158 7.94 -6.49 -24.58
N MET A 159 7.97 -5.16 -24.66
CA MET A 159 8.70 -4.44 -25.71
C MET A 159 10.22 -4.70 -25.64
N ALA A 160 10.80 -4.82 -24.45
CA ALA A 160 12.20 -5.18 -24.28
C ALA A 160 12.54 -6.59 -24.78
N THR A 161 11.55 -7.46 -24.93
CA THR A 161 11.73 -8.79 -25.52
C THR A 161 11.51 -8.76 -27.04
N VAL A 162 10.49 -8.02 -27.50
CA VAL A 162 10.11 -7.96 -28.93
C VAL A 162 11.05 -7.09 -29.75
N VAL A 163 11.44 -5.90 -29.27
CA VAL A 163 12.23 -4.94 -30.04
C VAL A 163 13.58 -5.53 -30.44
N PRO A 164 14.40 -6.10 -29.52
CA PRO A 164 15.65 -6.74 -29.93
C PRO A 164 15.44 -7.89 -30.92
N ALA A 165 14.35 -8.65 -30.81
CA ALA A 165 14.04 -9.74 -31.73
C ALA A 165 13.77 -9.27 -33.16
N VAL A 166 13.28 -8.04 -33.35
CA VAL A 166 13.02 -7.46 -34.67
C VAL A 166 14.29 -6.84 -35.27
N PHE A 167 15.11 -6.17 -34.44
CA PHE A 167 16.23 -5.36 -34.95
C PHE A 167 17.59 -6.04 -34.90
N LEU A 168 17.78 -7.05 -34.06
CA LEU A 168 19.07 -7.74 -33.91
C LEU A 168 19.01 -9.11 -34.59
N PRO A 169 19.74 -9.34 -35.70
CA PRO A 169 19.77 -10.64 -36.36
C PRO A 169 20.34 -11.71 -35.42
N GLY A 170 19.65 -12.85 -35.33
CA GLY A 170 20.05 -13.96 -34.45
C GLY A 170 19.69 -13.77 -32.97
N PHE A 171 18.94 -12.73 -32.61
CA PHE A 171 18.48 -12.56 -31.24
C PHE A 171 17.55 -13.70 -30.83
N SER A 172 17.87 -14.30 -29.69
CA SER A 172 17.04 -15.29 -29.02
C SER A 172 17.12 -15.07 -27.52
N VAL A 173 15.98 -15.20 -26.84
CA VAL A 173 15.90 -15.09 -25.37
C VAL A 173 16.88 -16.05 -24.69
N TYR A 174 17.06 -17.25 -25.25
CA TYR A 174 17.95 -18.26 -24.70
C TYR A 174 19.35 -18.19 -25.32
N GLY A 175 19.45 -18.05 -26.64
CA GLY A 175 20.73 -18.07 -27.37
C GLY A 175 21.59 -16.82 -27.14
N THR A 176 20.96 -15.65 -26.99
CA THR A 176 21.63 -14.37 -26.71
C THR A 176 21.08 -13.79 -25.39
N HIS A 177 21.04 -14.62 -24.35
CA HIS A 177 20.38 -14.29 -23.10
C HIS A 177 20.95 -13.03 -22.43
N LEU A 178 22.25 -12.77 -22.50
CA LEU A 178 22.84 -11.53 -21.96
C LEU A 178 22.25 -10.27 -22.61
N SER A 179 22.09 -10.27 -23.93
CA SER A 179 21.46 -9.15 -24.66
C SER A 179 20.01 -8.96 -24.24
N TRP A 180 19.28 -10.06 -24.01
CA TRP A 180 17.90 -10.00 -23.50
C TRP A 180 17.86 -9.45 -22.06
N LEU A 181 18.72 -9.93 -21.16
CA LEU A 181 18.85 -9.46 -19.78
C LEU A 181 19.11 -7.94 -19.73
N TYR A 182 20.06 -7.46 -20.53
CA TYR A 182 20.37 -6.04 -20.60
C TYR A 182 19.23 -5.21 -21.19
N SER A 183 18.54 -5.72 -22.21
CA SER A 183 17.38 -5.04 -22.77
C SER A 183 16.25 -4.87 -21.75
N VAL A 184 15.89 -5.96 -21.04
CA VAL A 184 14.84 -5.92 -20.00
C VAL A 184 15.26 -5.02 -18.84
N SER A 185 16.50 -5.14 -18.36
CA SER A 185 16.99 -4.31 -17.25
C SER A 185 17.00 -2.83 -17.61
N ALA A 186 17.45 -2.48 -18.82
CA ALA A 186 17.47 -1.10 -19.31
C ALA A 186 16.04 -0.55 -19.48
N ALA A 187 15.12 -1.32 -20.07
CA ALA A 187 13.74 -0.90 -20.28
C ALA A 187 12.99 -0.67 -18.96
N VAL A 188 13.08 -1.62 -18.01
CA VAL A 188 12.46 -1.45 -16.68
C VAL A 188 13.07 -0.28 -15.94
N THR A 189 14.39 -0.08 -16.07
CA THR A 189 15.08 1.05 -15.42
C THR A 189 14.63 2.38 -15.99
N GLY A 190 14.67 2.54 -17.32
CA GLY A 190 14.25 3.76 -18.00
C GLY A 190 12.79 4.10 -17.72
N VAL A 191 11.89 3.12 -17.80
CA VAL A 191 10.47 3.32 -17.51
C VAL A 191 10.22 3.62 -16.04
N SER A 192 10.91 2.96 -15.10
CA SER A 192 10.74 3.25 -13.66
C SER A 192 11.15 4.67 -13.32
N VAL A 193 12.26 5.14 -13.90
CA VAL A 193 12.72 6.52 -13.75
C VAL A 193 11.74 7.49 -14.42
N ALA A 194 11.31 7.23 -15.66
CA ALA A 194 10.38 8.08 -16.39
C ALA A 194 9.03 8.21 -15.66
N VAL A 195 8.45 7.10 -15.23
CA VAL A 195 7.21 7.06 -14.42
C VAL A 195 7.37 7.88 -13.14
N PHE A 196 8.49 7.74 -12.44
CA PHE A 196 8.74 8.52 -11.23
C PHE A 196 8.79 10.04 -11.49
N TRP A 197 9.50 10.45 -12.55
CA TRP A 197 9.63 11.86 -12.93
C TRP A 197 8.32 12.45 -13.47
N LEU A 198 7.57 11.70 -14.27
CA LEU A 198 6.34 12.16 -14.92
C LEU A 198 5.12 12.14 -13.99
N LEU A 199 4.97 11.11 -13.16
CA LEU A 199 3.80 10.97 -12.28
C LEU A 199 3.93 11.73 -10.96
N GLY A 200 5.10 12.32 -10.66
CA GLY A 200 5.25 13.20 -9.51
C GLY A 200 4.94 12.53 -8.17
N ILE A 201 5.24 11.23 -8.03
CA ILE A 201 5.03 10.47 -6.78
C ILE A 201 5.98 10.97 -5.66
N ALA A 202 6.91 11.88 -5.98
CA ALA A 202 7.74 12.54 -5.00
C ALA A 202 6.89 13.48 -4.11
N PRO A 203 7.09 13.46 -2.77
CA PRO A 203 6.45 14.42 -1.89
C PRO A 203 6.83 15.85 -2.33
N PRO A 204 5.89 16.81 -2.28
CA PRO A 204 6.17 18.20 -2.66
C PRO A 204 7.21 18.79 -1.70
N THR A 205 8.45 18.90 -2.16
CA THR A 205 9.53 19.49 -1.37
C THR A 205 9.59 21.00 -1.62
N LYS A 206 9.57 21.81 -0.54
CA LYS A 206 9.63 23.29 -0.57
C LYS A 206 10.89 23.89 -1.24
N LYS A 207 11.84 23.09 -1.71
CA LYS A 207 13.09 23.55 -2.34
C LYS A 207 13.28 22.87 -3.70
N HIS A 208 12.92 23.55 -4.77
CA HIS A 208 13.10 23.10 -6.17
C HIS A 208 14.53 23.34 -6.71
N SER A 209 15.54 23.47 -5.84
CA SER A 209 16.91 23.72 -6.31
C SER A 209 17.45 22.50 -7.09
N LEU A 210 18.03 22.78 -8.26
CA LEU A 210 18.65 21.79 -9.13
C LEU A 210 19.71 20.95 -8.40
N GLY A 211 20.44 21.56 -7.45
CA GLY A 211 21.43 20.87 -6.62
C GLY A 211 20.84 19.78 -5.72
N TYR A 212 19.63 19.98 -5.18
CA TYR A 212 18.96 18.95 -4.38
C TYR A 212 18.53 17.75 -5.23
N LYS A 213 18.01 18.00 -6.45
CA LYS A 213 17.63 16.94 -7.40
C LYS A 213 18.86 16.10 -7.80
N LEU A 214 19.97 16.76 -8.11
CA LEU A 214 21.22 16.09 -8.48
C LEU A 214 21.80 15.27 -7.32
N SER A 215 21.81 15.83 -6.10
CA SER A 215 22.25 15.11 -4.89
C SER A 215 21.37 13.88 -4.59
N ARG A 216 20.06 13.99 -4.78
CA ARG A 216 19.14 12.86 -4.62
C ARG A 216 19.40 11.79 -5.68
N LEU A 217 19.57 12.17 -6.94
CA LEU A 217 19.88 11.24 -8.02
C LEU A 217 21.21 10.51 -7.78
N CYS A 218 22.26 11.24 -7.42
CA CYS A 218 23.57 10.67 -7.09
C CYS A 218 23.47 9.63 -5.99
N ARG A 219 22.75 9.94 -4.89
CA ARG A 219 22.47 8.95 -3.85
C ARG A 219 21.73 7.73 -4.40
N CYS A 220 20.67 7.92 -5.18
CA CYS A 220 19.95 6.78 -5.78
C CYS A 220 20.87 5.89 -6.63
N CYS A 221 21.79 6.47 -7.42
CA CYS A 221 22.77 5.71 -8.19
C CYS A 221 23.71 4.89 -7.31
N VAL A 222 24.19 5.47 -6.19
CA VAL A 222 25.02 4.75 -5.21
C VAL A 222 24.26 3.56 -4.61
N TYR A 223 23.01 3.77 -4.16
CA TYR A 223 22.19 2.68 -3.62
C TYR A 223 21.88 1.59 -4.65
N PHE A 224 21.66 1.97 -5.91
CA PHE A 224 21.47 1.01 -7.00
C PHE A 224 22.72 0.14 -7.17
N PHE A 225 23.91 0.76 -7.26
CA PHE A 225 25.16 0.03 -7.41
C PHE A 225 25.48 -0.88 -6.20
N LEU A 226 25.31 -0.36 -4.98
CA LEU A 226 25.46 -1.15 -3.75
C LEU A 226 24.50 -2.35 -3.72
N SER A 227 23.28 -2.18 -4.22
CA SER A 227 22.32 -3.27 -4.32
C SER A 227 22.69 -4.30 -5.39
N CYS A 228 23.29 -3.91 -6.51
CA CYS A 228 23.82 -4.87 -7.49
C CYS A 228 24.91 -5.74 -6.84
N ILE A 229 25.83 -5.12 -6.09
CA ILE A 229 26.88 -5.86 -5.36
C ILE A 229 26.25 -6.79 -4.32
N PHE A 230 25.26 -6.30 -3.56
CA PHE A 230 24.56 -7.11 -2.57
C PHE A 230 23.87 -8.33 -3.20
N PHE A 231 23.09 -8.14 -4.27
CA PHE A 231 22.44 -9.26 -4.96
C PHE A 231 23.45 -10.22 -5.58
N HIS A 232 24.54 -9.72 -6.15
CA HIS A 232 25.61 -10.56 -6.68
C HIS A 232 26.18 -11.46 -5.58
N PHE A 233 26.53 -10.89 -4.43
CA PHE A 233 27.03 -11.66 -3.29
C PHE A 233 26.00 -12.66 -2.77
N VAL A 234 24.72 -12.28 -2.64
CA VAL A 234 23.65 -13.19 -2.22
C VAL A 234 23.55 -14.36 -3.20
N VAL A 235 23.51 -14.09 -4.50
CA VAL A 235 23.41 -15.14 -5.53
C VAL A 235 24.61 -16.09 -5.48
N LEU A 236 25.82 -15.58 -5.22
CA LEU A 236 27.00 -16.42 -5.00
C LEU A 236 26.88 -17.30 -3.75
N LEU A 237 26.36 -16.78 -2.64
CA LEU A 237 26.11 -17.58 -1.43
C LEU A 237 25.10 -18.71 -1.66
N TYR A 238 24.17 -18.52 -2.59
CA TYR A 238 23.20 -19.55 -3.01
C TYR A 238 23.75 -20.53 -4.06
N GLY A 239 25.06 -20.49 -4.35
CA GLY A 239 25.74 -21.51 -5.15
C GLY A 239 25.95 -21.15 -6.62
N ALA A 240 25.82 -19.89 -7.02
CA ALA A 240 26.11 -19.47 -8.39
C ALA A 240 27.62 -19.56 -8.73
N PRO A 241 27.98 -19.79 -10.01
CA PRO A 241 29.37 -19.82 -10.46
C PRO A 241 30.11 -18.51 -10.19
N LEU A 242 31.28 -18.61 -9.55
CA LEU A 242 32.12 -17.45 -9.16
C LEU A 242 32.96 -16.88 -10.31
N VAL A 243 33.60 -17.74 -11.11
CA VAL A 243 34.62 -17.32 -12.09
C VAL A 243 34.18 -17.61 -13.53
N GLU A 244 33.68 -18.81 -13.81
CA GLU A 244 33.35 -19.26 -15.17
C GLU A 244 32.17 -18.50 -15.80
N SER A 245 31.27 -17.97 -14.97
CA SER A 245 30.10 -17.21 -15.42
C SER A 245 29.88 -15.95 -14.58
N ALA A 246 30.97 -15.26 -14.25
CA ALA A 246 30.94 -14.08 -13.39
C ALA A 246 30.08 -12.95 -13.99
N LEU A 247 30.13 -12.76 -15.31
CA LEU A 247 29.39 -11.71 -16.02
C LEU A 247 27.89 -12.02 -16.04
N GLU A 248 27.52 -13.28 -16.23
CA GLU A 248 26.16 -13.80 -16.18
C GLU A 248 25.56 -13.61 -14.79
N THR A 249 26.31 -14.00 -13.76
CA THR A 249 25.90 -13.85 -12.35
C THR A 249 25.73 -12.38 -11.99
N PHE A 250 26.63 -11.50 -12.43
CA PHE A 250 26.49 -10.05 -12.24
C PHE A 250 25.30 -9.48 -13.02
N SER A 251 25.05 -9.94 -14.24
CA SER A 251 23.92 -9.53 -15.07
C SER A 251 22.57 -9.88 -14.43
N LEU A 252 22.47 -11.06 -13.80
CA LEU A 252 21.31 -11.44 -13.00
C LEU A 252 21.13 -10.51 -11.79
N ALA A 253 22.21 -10.12 -11.11
CA ALA A 253 22.15 -9.19 -10.00
C ALA A 253 21.68 -7.78 -10.43
N VAL A 254 22.10 -7.31 -11.60
CA VAL A 254 21.60 -6.06 -12.20
C VAL A 254 20.11 -6.17 -12.49
N LEU A 255 19.66 -7.28 -13.11
CA LEU A 255 18.25 -7.53 -13.38
C LEU A 255 17.42 -7.51 -12.08
N LEU A 256 17.82 -8.25 -11.06
CA LEU A 256 17.14 -8.28 -9.75
C LEU A 256 17.07 -6.89 -9.13
N THR A 257 18.16 -6.11 -9.20
CA THR A 257 18.21 -4.74 -8.69
C THR A 257 17.25 -3.81 -9.44
N SER A 258 17.19 -3.92 -10.77
CA SER A 258 16.27 -3.15 -11.61
C SER A 258 14.80 -3.49 -11.35
N LEU A 259 14.48 -4.78 -11.14
CA LEU A 259 13.10 -5.23 -10.86
C LEU A 259 12.65 -4.90 -9.42
N THR A 260 13.56 -4.84 -8.45
CA THR A 260 13.24 -4.70 -7.02
C THR A 260 13.67 -3.35 -6.42
N THR A 261 14.97 -3.17 -6.17
CA THR A 261 15.55 -2.01 -5.48
C THR A 261 15.26 -0.70 -6.18
N LEU A 262 15.32 -0.65 -7.51
CA LEU A 262 15.07 0.58 -8.25
C LEU A 262 13.65 1.12 -8.02
N ARG A 263 12.66 0.24 -7.93
CA ARG A 263 11.26 0.62 -7.64
C ARG A 263 11.16 1.22 -6.23
N CYS A 264 11.87 0.65 -5.27
CA CYS A 264 11.98 1.19 -3.91
C CYS A 264 12.66 2.57 -3.91
N LEU A 265 13.74 2.76 -4.69
CA LEU A 265 14.42 4.05 -4.84
C LEU A 265 13.54 5.11 -5.48
N CYS A 266 12.74 4.74 -6.48
CA CYS A 266 11.77 5.65 -7.10
C CYS A 266 10.71 6.07 -6.08
N VAL A 267 10.04 5.14 -5.41
CA VAL A 267 8.88 5.47 -4.55
C VAL A 267 9.29 6.01 -3.19
N LEU A 268 10.22 5.34 -2.49
CA LEU A 268 10.61 5.66 -1.11
C LEU A 268 11.83 6.60 -1.05
N GLY A 269 12.57 6.74 -2.15
CA GLY A 269 13.84 7.46 -2.16
C GLY A 269 14.97 6.70 -1.45
N PRO A 270 16.17 7.30 -1.36
CA PRO A 270 17.31 6.73 -0.66
C PRO A 270 17.18 6.95 0.87
N ASN A 271 16.08 6.45 1.46
CA ASN A 271 15.80 6.49 2.89
C ASN A 271 15.67 5.07 3.45
N VAL A 272 16.76 4.55 4.01
CA VAL A 272 16.84 3.19 4.54
C VAL A 272 15.82 2.92 5.64
N GLN A 273 15.49 3.92 6.48
CA GLN A 273 14.47 3.76 7.53
C GLN A 273 13.09 3.51 6.93
N ALA A 274 12.75 4.17 5.82
CA ALA A 274 11.51 3.93 5.10
C ALA A 274 11.49 2.52 4.51
N TRP A 275 12.62 2.00 4.04
CA TRP A 275 12.72 0.66 3.47
C TRP A 275 12.55 -0.41 4.54
N ILE A 276 13.27 -0.28 5.66
CA ILE A 276 13.14 -1.17 6.82
C ILE A 276 11.68 -1.19 7.30
N ARG A 277 11.06 -0.01 7.40
CA ARG A 277 9.64 0.10 7.75
C ARG A 277 8.77 -0.66 6.73
N VAL A 278 8.90 -0.37 5.45
CA VAL A 278 8.05 -0.98 4.41
C VAL A 278 8.22 -2.49 4.39
N PHE A 279 9.41 -3.05 4.54
CA PHE A 279 9.62 -4.50 4.53
C PHE A 279 9.47 -5.17 5.90
N SER A 280 9.11 -4.43 6.96
CA SER A 280 8.80 -4.99 8.27
C SER A 280 7.39 -5.58 8.33
N ARG A 281 7.16 -6.50 9.29
CA ARG A 281 5.85 -7.11 9.52
C ARG A 281 4.83 -6.02 9.87
N HIS A 282 3.85 -5.85 8.98
CA HIS A 282 2.80 -4.82 9.06
C HIS A 282 3.28 -3.35 8.93
N GLY A 283 4.46 -3.08 8.38
CA GLY A 283 4.96 -1.71 8.22
C GLY A 283 4.59 -1.00 6.90
N ALA A 284 3.88 -1.67 5.99
CA ALA A 284 3.33 -1.02 4.80
C ALA A 284 2.11 -0.16 5.17
N MET A 285 2.26 1.17 5.03
CA MET A 285 1.25 2.14 5.47
C MET A 285 0.48 2.77 4.30
N SER A 286 0.96 2.55 3.07
CA SER A 286 0.36 3.09 1.83
C SER A 286 0.05 1.98 0.82
N VAL A 287 -0.79 2.31 -0.17
CA VAL A 287 -1.07 1.46 -1.34
C VAL A 287 0.22 1.12 -2.06
N TRP A 288 1.09 2.11 -2.25
CA TRP A 288 2.39 1.95 -2.90
C TRP A 288 3.38 1.11 -2.09
N ASP A 289 3.36 1.20 -0.75
CA ASP A 289 4.20 0.38 0.12
C ASP A 289 3.80 -1.11 -0.01
N THR A 290 2.50 -1.39 0.04
CA THR A 290 1.95 -2.75 -0.10
C THR A 290 2.26 -3.31 -1.48
N CYS A 291 2.14 -2.47 -2.51
CA CYS A 291 2.52 -2.80 -3.88
C CYS A 291 4.01 -3.18 -4.01
N LEU A 292 4.91 -2.39 -3.41
CA LEU A 292 6.35 -2.69 -3.43
C LEU A 292 6.65 -4.02 -2.74
N GLN A 293 6.06 -4.27 -1.58
CA GLN A 293 6.24 -5.55 -0.88
C GLN A 293 5.87 -6.74 -1.76
N ILE A 294 4.67 -6.71 -2.36
CA ILE A 294 4.16 -7.83 -3.18
C ILE A 294 5.03 -8.01 -4.43
N THR A 295 5.31 -6.93 -5.16
CA THR A 295 6.12 -7.00 -6.40
C THR A 295 7.54 -7.49 -6.14
N VAL A 296 8.21 -7.01 -5.08
CA VAL A 296 9.55 -7.47 -4.69
C VAL A 296 9.51 -8.93 -4.25
N ALA A 297 8.55 -9.32 -3.40
CA ALA A 297 8.41 -10.70 -2.94
C ALA A 297 8.19 -11.66 -4.12
N CYS A 298 7.25 -11.35 -5.03
CA CYS A 298 7.00 -12.18 -6.20
C CYS A 298 8.21 -12.29 -7.13
N THR A 299 9.00 -11.22 -7.29
CA THR A 299 10.24 -11.24 -8.09
C THR A 299 11.28 -12.16 -7.49
N LEU A 300 11.55 -12.03 -6.19
CA LEU A 300 12.56 -12.84 -5.50
C LEU A 300 12.15 -14.32 -5.42
N VAL A 301 10.88 -14.59 -5.10
CA VAL A 301 10.32 -15.96 -5.12
C VAL A 301 10.39 -16.53 -6.53
N GLY A 302 10.05 -15.76 -7.55
CA GLY A 302 10.15 -16.18 -8.95
C GLY A 302 11.58 -16.54 -9.35
N ALA A 303 12.57 -15.70 -8.99
CA ALA A 303 13.98 -15.97 -9.24
C ALA A 303 14.46 -17.24 -8.53
N TRP A 304 14.04 -17.42 -7.27
CA TRP A 304 14.36 -18.61 -6.47
C TRP A 304 13.73 -19.89 -7.03
N VAL A 305 12.45 -19.86 -7.41
CA VAL A 305 11.78 -20.99 -8.10
C VAL A 305 12.46 -21.27 -9.44
N GLY A 306 12.93 -20.24 -10.13
CA GLY A 306 13.73 -20.37 -11.35
C GLY A 306 15.07 -21.10 -11.16
N ALA A 307 15.56 -21.27 -9.92
CA ALA A 307 16.75 -22.08 -9.66
C ALA A 307 16.44 -23.58 -9.61
N PHE A 308 15.20 -23.99 -9.32
CA PHE A 308 14.83 -25.41 -9.17
C PHE A 308 14.97 -26.26 -10.43
N PRO A 309 14.73 -25.75 -11.64
CA PRO A 309 14.96 -26.53 -12.86
C PRO A 309 16.44 -26.83 -13.16
N ILE A 310 17.38 -26.11 -12.53
CA ILE A 310 18.81 -26.23 -12.85
C ILE A 310 19.36 -27.61 -12.46
N PRO A 311 19.14 -28.14 -11.23
CA PRO A 311 19.61 -29.48 -10.86
C PRO A 311 18.83 -30.62 -11.52
N LEU A 312 17.68 -30.35 -12.13
CA LEU A 312 16.86 -31.35 -12.82
C LEU A 312 17.39 -31.71 -14.21
N ASP A 313 18.27 -30.86 -14.77
CA ASP A 313 19.07 -31.08 -15.97
C ASP A 313 18.31 -31.79 -17.12
N TRP A 314 17.28 -31.14 -17.67
CA TRP A 314 16.50 -31.68 -18.79
C TRP A 314 17.13 -31.37 -20.17
N ASP A 315 18.42 -31.01 -20.20
CA ASP A 315 19.16 -30.63 -21.41
C ASP A 315 18.48 -29.54 -22.25
N ARG A 316 17.81 -28.57 -21.59
CA ARG A 316 17.11 -27.47 -22.28
C ARG A 316 17.82 -26.14 -22.16
N PRO A 317 17.84 -25.31 -23.23
CA PRO A 317 18.55 -24.03 -23.22
C PRO A 317 17.97 -23.01 -22.23
N TRP A 318 16.73 -23.19 -21.77
CA TRP A 318 16.10 -22.34 -20.76
C TRP A 318 16.50 -22.70 -19.32
N GLN A 319 17.11 -23.86 -19.08
CA GLN A 319 17.59 -24.30 -17.76
C GLN A 319 19.00 -23.80 -17.42
N VAL A 320 19.74 -23.30 -18.41
CA VAL A 320 21.14 -22.89 -18.28
C VAL A 320 21.26 -21.66 -17.34
N TRP A 321 22.35 -21.59 -16.58
CA TRP A 321 22.67 -20.41 -15.78
C TRP A 321 22.96 -19.18 -16.67
N PRO A 322 22.41 -17.98 -16.40
CA PRO A 322 21.45 -17.59 -15.36
C PRO A 322 20.01 -17.51 -15.90
N VAL A 323 19.74 -18.10 -17.06
CA VAL A 323 18.53 -17.94 -17.87
C VAL A 323 17.28 -18.35 -17.09
N SER A 324 17.30 -19.52 -16.45
CA SER A 324 16.15 -20.04 -15.69
C SER A 324 15.76 -19.09 -14.54
N CYS A 325 16.74 -18.64 -13.74
CA CYS A 325 16.53 -17.67 -12.66
C CYS A 325 16.06 -16.30 -13.19
N SER A 326 16.59 -15.85 -14.34
CA SER A 326 16.22 -14.58 -14.95
C SER A 326 14.78 -14.59 -15.45
N LEU A 327 14.36 -15.68 -16.11
CA LEU A 327 12.96 -15.89 -16.52
C LEU A 327 12.04 -15.97 -15.32
N GLY A 328 12.43 -16.73 -14.29
CA GLY A 328 11.70 -16.79 -13.03
C GLY A 328 11.51 -15.42 -12.38
N ALA A 329 12.57 -14.58 -12.34
CA ALA A 329 12.50 -13.23 -11.82
C ALA A 329 11.52 -12.34 -12.60
N VAL A 330 11.59 -12.37 -13.94
CA VAL A 330 10.71 -11.59 -14.82
C VAL A 330 9.25 -12.05 -14.71
N ILE A 331 8.99 -13.35 -14.71
CA ILE A 331 7.65 -13.91 -14.54
C ILE A 331 7.09 -13.56 -13.16
N GLY A 332 7.92 -13.70 -12.11
CA GLY A 332 7.57 -13.30 -10.75
C GLY A 332 7.23 -11.82 -10.66
N PHE A 333 8.02 -10.96 -11.30
CA PHE A 333 7.75 -9.52 -11.36
C PHE A 333 6.41 -9.22 -12.06
N LEU A 334 6.18 -9.77 -13.26
CA LEU A 334 4.91 -9.60 -14.00
C LEU A 334 3.71 -10.12 -13.20
N THR A 335 3.86 -11.26 -12.51
CA THR A 335 2.84 -11.80 -11.61
C THR A 335 2.57 -10.82 -10.46
N GLY A 336 3.62 -10.26 -9.86
CA GLY A 336 3.51 -9.23 -8.83
C GLY A 336 2.77 -7.97 -9.32
N LEU A 337 2.98 -7.57 -10.58
CA LEU A 337 2.27 -6.43 -11.18
C LEU A 337 0.75 -6.66 -11.32
N VAL A 338 0.29 -7.91 -11.33
CA VAL A 338 -1.14 -8.24 -11.37
C VAL A 338 -1.68 -8.52 -9.96
N ALA A 339 -0.91 -9.28 -9.18
CA ALA A 339 -1.26 -9.70 -7.83
C ALA A 339 -1.38 -8.51 -6.87
N ALA A 340 -0.51 -7.51 -6.97
CA ALA A 340 -0.54 -6.35 -6.07
C ALA A 340 -1.88 -5.57 -6.17
N PRO A 341 -2.32 -5.09 -7.35
CA PRO A 341 -3.62 -4.46 -7.49
C PRO A 341 -4.79 -5.34 -7.05
N ALA A 342 -4.78 -6.63 -7.40
CA ALA A 342 -5.84 -7.57 -7.03
C ALA A 342 -5.94 -7.75 -5.51
N TRP A 343 -4.80 -7.95 -4.85
CA TRP A 343 -4.71 -8.10 -3.40
C TRP A 343 -5.20 -6.86 -2.67
N ILE A 344 -4.73 -5.68 -3.11
CA ILE A 344 -5.12 -4.38 -2.54
C ILE A 344 -6.62 -4.13 -2.75
N HIS A 345 -7.15 -4.44 -3.93
CA HIS A 345 -8.57 -4.29 -4.23
C HIS A 345 -9.45 -5.18 -3.34
N HIS A 346 -9.03 -6.42 -3.09
CA HIS A 346 -9.73 -7.36 -2.23
C HIS A 346 -9.67 -6.93 -0.76
N HIS A 347 -8.51 -6.48 -0.27
CA HIS A 347 -8.29 -6.12 1.13
C HIS A 347 -8.54 -4.64 1.46
N ARG A 348 -9.14 -3.87 0.54
CA ARG A 348 -9.35 -2.42 0.70
C ARG A 348 -10.05 -2.03 2.00
N LYS A 349 -10.96 -2.86 2.50
CA LYS A 349 -11.71 -2.63 3.76
C LYS A 349 -10.88 -2.82 5.02
N HIS A 350 -9.80 -3.60 4.97
CA HIS A 350 -8.91 -3.84 6.11
C HIS A 350 -7.72 -2.86 6.12
N LEU A 351 -7.30 -2.39 4.95
CA LEU A 351 -6.22 -1.40 4.81
C LEU A 351 -6.62 -0.01 5.37
N THR A 352 -7.90 0.34 5.30
CA THR A 352 -8.47 1.57 5.91
C THR A 352 -8.29 1.64 7.43
N TYR A 353 -8.24 0.50 8.13
CA TYR A 353 -8.07 0.47 9.59
C TYR A 353 -6.58 0.50 10.02
N LYS A 354 -5.66 0.11 9.14
CA LYS A 354 -4.22 -0.03 9.44
C LYS A 354 -3.36 1.19 9.18
N SER A 355 -3.84 2.21 8.46
CA SER A 355 -3.15 3.50 8.26
C SER A 355 -3.09 4.33 9.57
N LYS A 356 -2.92 3.68 10.73
CA LYS A 356 -2.92 4.23 12.09
C LYS A 356 -1.82 5.25 12.29
#